data_AF-A0A846BYF6-F1
#
_entry.id   AF-A0A846BYF6-F1
#
_cell.length_a   1.000
_cell.length_b   1.000
_cell.length_c   1.000
_cell.angle_alpha   90.00
_cell.angle_beta   90.00
_cell.angle_gamma   90.00
#
_symmetry.space_group_name_H-M   'P 1'
#
loop_
_entity.id
_entity.type
_entity.pdbx_description
1 polymer ?
#
loop_
_entity_poly.entity_id
_entity_poly.type
_entity_poly.pdbx_seq_one_letter_code
_entity_poly.pdbx_strand_id
1 'polypeptide(L)'
;MRILDPNQSYTFSKIFELRIRPDDLANEFGYNFTRKHLQLPQYQLELEHLNYLKNQLKAVLPYVDLVNETSRREVLISQVVLQLVGYTKAQLRIEYSIKVNEQLQGYLDYLLRSPTELLVIEAKREDLDYGFTQLVAEM
;
A
#
# COMPACT_ATOMS: atom_id res chain seq x y z
N MET A 1 -22.54 16.68 0.35
CA MET A 1 -22.59 16.65 -1.13
C MET A 1 -21.88 15.37 -1.54
N ARG A 2 -22.46 14.52 -2.39
CA ARG A 2 -21.77 13.29 -2.83
C ARG A 2 -20.71 13.63 -3.85
N ILE A 3 -19.50 13.13 -3.65
CA ILE A 3 -18.35 13.37 -4.53
C ILE A 3 -18.33 12.32 -5.65
N LEU A 4 -18.74 11.09 -5.36
CA LEU A 4 -18.79 10.00 -6.33
C LEU A 4 -20.20 9.88 -6.93
N ASP A 5 -20.28 9.62 -8.24
CA ASP A 5 -21.56 9.35 -8.92
C ASP A 5 -22.06 7.94 -8.52
N PRO A 6 -23.24 7.80 -7.88
CA PRO A 6 -23.78 6.51 -7.47
C PRO A 6 -24.05 5.55 -8.65
N ASN A 7 -24.19 6.07 -9.87
CA ASN A 7 -24.47 5.25 -11.05
C ASN A 7 -23.20 4.87 -11.83
N GLN A 8 -22.04 5.37 -11.40
CA GLN A 8 -20.77 5.10 -12.05
C GLN A 8 -19.99 4.03 -11.29
N SER A 9 -19.40 3.10 -12.03
CA SER A 9 -18.44 2.16 -11.46
C SER A 9 -17.07 2.81 -11.26
N TYR A 10 -16.44 2.53 -10.11
CA TYR A 10 -15.12 3.03 -9.76
C TYR A 10 -14.18 1.90 -9.33
N THR A 11 -12.98 1.90 -9.90
CA THR A 11 -11.85 1.11 -9.40
C THR A 11 -10.96 1.98 -8.51
N PHE A 12 -10.10 1.37 -7.68
CA PHE A 12 -9.11 2.11 -6.87
C PHE A 12 -8.24 3.05 -7.73
N SER A 13 -7.76 2.57 -8.88
CA SER A 13 -6.99 3.39 -9.83
C SER A 13 -7.80 4.57 -10.37
N LYS A 14 -9.08 4.35 -10.67
CA LYS A 14 -9.95 5.44 -11.14
C LYS A 14 -10.23 6.46 -10.04
N ILE A 15 -10.40 6.03 -8.79
CA ILE A 15 -10.55 6.93 -7.64
C ILE A 15 -9.30 7.80 -7.47
N PHE A 16 -8.11 7.20 -7.61
CA PHE A 16 -6.84 7.93 -7.61
C PHE A 16 -6.78 9.01 -8.70
N GLU A 17 -7.24 8.70 -9.92
CA GLU A 17 -7.27 9.65 -11.05
C GLU A 17 -8.19 10.86 -10.82
N LEU A 18 -9.22 10.74 -9.97
CA LEU A 18 -10.13 11.85 -9.65
C LEU A 18 -9.46 12.96 -8.83
N ARG A 19 -8.28 12.71 -8.26
CA ARG A 19 -7.54 13.68 -7.42
C ARG A 19 -8.40 14.26 -6.29
N ILE A 20 -9.31 13.44 -5.74
CA ILE A 20 -10.10 13.82 -4.56
C ILE A 20 -9.16 13.89 -3.36
N ARG A 21 -9.33 14.90 -2.50
CA ARG A 21 -8.53 14.98 -1.29
C ARG A 21 -8.83 13.78 -0.37
N PRO A 22 -7.82 13.19 0.31
CA PRO A 22 -8.05 12.02 1.17
C PRO A 22 -9.10 12.25 2.26
N ASP A 23 -9.18 13.45 2.83
CA ASP A 23 -10.17 13.79 3.87
C ASP A 23 -11.60 13.88 3.32
N ASP A 24 -11.77 14.41 2.11
CA ASP A 24 -13.06 14.47 1.45
C ASP A 24 -13.56 13.07 1.06
N LEU A 25 -12.66 12.22 0.53
CA LEU A 25 -13.00 10.83 0.20
C LEU A 25 -13.30 9.99 1.44
N ALA A 26 -12.56 10.18 2.53
CA ALA A 26 -12.83 9.51 3.79
C ALA A 26 -14.24 9.83 4.29
N ASN A 27 -14.64 11.11 4.24
CA ASN A 27 -16.00 11.52 4.60
C ASN A 27 -17.07 10.93 3.67
N GLU A 28 -16.81 10.82 2.36
CA GLU A 28 -17.71 10.18 1.39
C GLU A 28 -18.00 8.71 1.77
N PHE A 29 -16.99 7.99 2.27
CA PHE A 29 -17.13 6.60 2.76
C PHE A 29 -17.56 6.49 4.23
N GLY A 30 -17.82 7.60 4.92
CA GLY A 30 -18.27 7.61 6.31
C GLY A 30 -17.14 7.41 7.34
N TYR A 31 -15.88 7.55 6.92
CA TYR A 31 -14.71 7.50 7.80
C TYR A 31 -14.40 8.87 8.41
N ASN A 32 -13.68 8.86 9.53
CA ASN A 32 -13.10 10.06 10.11
C ASN A 32 -11.61 10.18 9.74
N PHE A 33 -11.21 11.31 9.16
CA PHE A 33 -9.81 11.57 8.82
C PHE A 33 -9.14 12.42 9.90
N THR A 34 -8.03 11.92 10.47
CA THR A 34 -7.21 12.69 11.43
C THR A 34 -5.73 12.53 11.14
N ARG A 35 -4.94 13.59 11.34
CA ARG A 35 -3.47 13.55 11.26
C ARG A 35 -2.92 13.62 12.67
N LYS A 36 -2.15 12.61 13.07
CA LYS A 36 -1.53 12.52 14.39
C LYS A 36 -0.10 12.05 14.26
N HIS A 37 0.78 12.55 15.12
CA HIS A 37 2.08 11.94 15.30
C HIS A 37 1.89 10.62 16.06
N LEU A 38 2.34 9.51 15.46
CA LEU A 38 2.25 8.20 16.08
C LEU A 38 3.60 7.81 16.69
N GLN A 39 3.56 7.35 17.95
CA GLN A 39 4.69 6.66 18.57
C GLN A 39 4.41 5.16 18.47
N LEU A 40 4.95 4.53 17.44
CA LEU A 40 4.78 3.10 17.22
C LEU A 40 5.77 2.30 18.08
N PRO A 41 5.33 1.16 18.67
CA PRO A 41 6.24 0.26 19.37
C PRO A 41 7.44 -0.11 18.48
N GLN A 42 8.64 -0.02 19.06
CA GLN A 42 9.87 -0.36 18.36
C GLN A 42 10.29 -1.78 18.76
N TYR A 43 10.51 -2.64 17.76
CA TYR A 43 11.11 -3.94 17.98
C TYR A 43 12.57 -3.77 18.43
N GLN A 44 12.92 -4.33 19.60
CA GLN A 44 14.22 -4.10 20.25
C GLN A 44 15.25 -5.21 20.01
N LEU A 45 14.82 -6.36 19.48
CA LEU A 45 15.73 -7.46 19.21
C LEU A 45 16.40 -7.29 17.85
N GLU A 46 17.47 -8.04 17.64
CA GLU A 46 18.15 -8.07 16.36
C GLU A 46 17.24 -8.69 15.28
N LEU A 47 17.15 -8.01 14.14
CA LEU A 47 16.56 -8.56 12.94
C LEU A 47 17.65 -9.26 12.14
N GLU A 48 17.72 -10.58 12.29
CA GLU A 48 18.61 -11.44 11.49
C GLU A 48 18.43 -11.12 10.00
N HIS A 49 19.51 -10.94 9.25
CA HIS A 49 19.50 -10.60 7.81
C HIS A 49 19.17 -9.16 7.41
N LEU A 50 18.89 -8.23 8.34
CA LEU A 50 18.63 -6.82 7.97
C LEU A 50 19.81 -6.18 7.22
N ASN A 51 21.04 -6.40 7.70
CA ASN A 51 22.25 -5.92 7.04
C ASN A 51 22.46 -6.54 5.67
N TYR A 52 22.12 -7.84 5.53
CA TYR A 52 22.19 -8.54 4.26
C TYR A 52 21.21 -7.94 3.25
N LEU A 53 19.94 -7.77 3.62
CA LEU A 53 18.91 -7.14 2.77
C LEU A 53 19.36 -5.76 2.31
N LYS A 54 19.85 -4.92 3.24
CA LYS A 54 20.36 -3.58 2.93
C LYS A 54 21.49 -3.61 1.91
N ASN A 55 22.43 -4.54 2.05
CA ASN A 55 23.55 -4.68 1.13
C ASN A 55 23.10 -5.20 -0.25
N GLN A 56 22.19 -6.16 -0.31
CA GLN A 56 21.62 -6.67 -1.56
C GLN A 56 20.90 -5.58 -2.34
N LEU A 57 20.01 -4.81 -1.67
CA LEU A 57 19.32 -3.70 -2.31
C LEU A 57 20.31 -2.69 -2.89
N LYS A 58 21.33 -2.29 -2.11
CA LYS A 58 22.38 -1.36 -2.59
C LYS A 58 23.17 -1.90 -3.78
N ALA A 59 23.47 -3.20 -3.79
CA ALA A 59 24.25 -3.82 -4.85
C ALA A 59 23.49 -3.87 -6.19
N VAL A 60 22.16 -4.05 -6.14
CA VAL A 60 21.32 -4.15 -7.34
C VAL A 60 20.99 -2.77 -7.92
N LEU A 61 20.82 -1.74 -7.09
CA LEU A 61 20.38 -0.39 -7.50
C LEU A 61 21.11 0.21 -8.72
N PRO A 62 22.44 0.09 -8.89
CA PRO A 62 23.13 0.65 -10.06
C PRO A 62 22.82 -0.04 -11.39
N TYR A 63 22.21 -1.23 -11.36
CA TYR A 63 22.04 -2.12 -12.52
C TYR A 63 20.58 -2.31 -12.94
N VAL A 64 19.65 -1.60 -12.30
CA VAL A 64 18.20 -1.77 -12.51
C VAL A 64 17.56 -0.44 -12.84
N ASP A 65 16.70 -0.45 -13.86
CA ASP A 65 15.88 0.71 -14.17
C ASP A 65 14.57 0.67 -13.36
N LEU A 66 14.40 1.68 -12.50
CA LEU A 66 13.29 1.82 -11.57
C LEU A 66 12.24 2.83 -12.07
N VAL A 67 12.11 3.03 -13.39
CA VAL A 67 11.19 4.02 -14.00
C VAL A 67 9.70 3.76 -13.69
N ASN A 68 9.24 2.51 -13.61
CA ASN A 68 7.82 2.20 -13.43
C ASN A 68 7.50 1.53 -12.07
N GLU A 69 6.22 1.50 -11.71
CA GLU A 69 5.76 0.94 -10.41
C GLU A 69 6.07 -0.55 -10.31
N THR A 70 5.86 -1.31 -11.39
CA THR A 70 6.18 -2.73 -11.47
C THR A 70 7.64 -3.02 -11.15
N SER A 71 8.60 -2.30 -11.77
CA SER A 71 10.01 -2.57 -11.56
C SER A 71 10.47 -2.23 -10.14
N ARG A 72 9.96 -1.14 -9.55
CA ARG A 72 10.20 -0.83 -8.13
C ARG A 72 9.60 -1.88 -7.20
N ARG A 73 8.38 -2.31 -7.49
CA ARG A 73 7.67 -3.33 -6.72
C ARG A 73 8.45 -4.64 -6.71
N GLU A 74 8.87 -5.11 -7.87
CA GLU A 74 9.59 -6.37 -8.02
C GLU A 74 11.02 -6.32 -7.48
N VAL A 75 11.75 -5.23 -7.71
CA VAL A 75 13.17 -5.15 -7.35
C VAL A 75 13.41 -4.71 -5.91
N LEU A 76 12.58 -3.80 -5.37
CA LEU A 76 12.78 -3.22 -4.04
C LEU A 76 11.75 -3.71 -3.03
N ILE A 77 10.46 -3.47 -3.30
CA ILE A 77 9.41 -3.66 -2.30
C ILE A 77 9.21 -5.14 -1.99
N SER A 78 9.23 -6.01 -3.01
CA SER A 78 9.07 -7.46 -2.85
C SER A 78 10.11 -8.03 -1.89
N GLN A 79 11.37 -7.58 -1.97
CA GLN A 79 12.46 -8.07 -1.13
C GLN A 79 12.20 -7.73 0.34
N VAL A 80 11.76 -6.50 0.63
CA VAL A 80 11.40 -6.07 1.99
C VAL A 80 10.20 -6.86 2.50
N VAL A 81 9.14 -6.97 1.69
CA VAL A 81 7.91 -7.67 2.05
C VAL A 81 8.14 -9.16 2.32
N LEU A 82 8.97 -9.82 1.52
CA LEU A 82 9.34 -11.22 1.74
C LEU A 82 10.14 -11.42 3.03
N GLN A 83 11.03 -10.48 3.38
CA GLN A 83 11.70 -10.52 4.69
C GLN A 83 10.71 -10.30 5.84
N LEU A 84 9.74 -9.41 5.69
CA LEU A 84 8.65 -9.24 6.68
C LEU A 84 7.86 -10.53 6.90
N VAL A 85 7.51 -11.24 5.83
CA VAL A 85 6.88 -12.58 5.92
C VAL A 85 7.79 -13.56 6.67
N GLY A 86 9.10 -13.50 6.42
CA GLY A 86 10.11 -14.29 7.12
C GLY A 86 10.03 -14.15 8.64
N TYR A 87 9.93 -12.91 9.16
CA TYR A 87 9.84 -12.64 10.59
C TYR A 87 8.45 -12.89 11.18
N THR A 88 7.41 -12.43 10.49
CA THR A 88 6.03 -12.38 11.05
C THR A 88 5.26 -13.68 10.83
N LYS A 89 5.68 -14.49 9.85
CA LYS A 89 4.91 -15.63 9.32
C LYS A 89 3.49 -15.24 8.86
N ALA A 90 3.28 -13.96 8.54
CA ALA A 90 2.01 -13.49 7.97
C ALA A 90 1.77 -14.09 6.58
N GLN A 91 0.51 -14.35 6.26
CA GLN A 91 0.11 -14.72 4.90
C GLN A 91 0.25 -13.50 3.99
N LEU A 92 1.08 -13.61 2.96
CA LEU A 92 1.19 -12.62 1.90
C LEU A 92 0.30 -12.98 0.72
N ARG A 93 -0.46 -12.01 0.22
CA ARG A 93 -1.15 -12.05 -1.08
C ARG A 93 -0.64 -10.90 -1.92
N ILE A 94 -0.27 -11.20 -3.16
CA ILE A 94 0.30 -10.25 -4.13
C ILE A 94 -0.76 -10.03 -5.21
N GLU A 95 -0.96 -8.78 -5.63
CA GLU A 95 -2.01 -8.40 -6.60
C GLU A 95 -3.38 -8.95 -6.21
N TYR A 96 -3.77 -8.73 -4.95
CA TYR A 96 -4.99 -9.30 -4.40
C TYR A 96 -6.21 -8.56 -4.95
N SER A 97 -7.00 -9.24 -5.79
CA SER A 97 -8.25 -8.69 -6.32
C SER A 97 -9.33 -8.66 -5.25
N ILE A 98 -10.02 -7.52 -5.15
CA ILE A 98 -11.15 -7.30 -4.26
C ILE A 98 -12.25 -6.54 -4.97
N LYS A 99 -13.50 -6.96 -4.77
CA LYS A 99 -14.70 -6.25 -5.20
C LYS A 99 -15.68 -6.20 -4.04
N VAL A 100 -15.82 -5.02 -3.45
CA VAL A 100 -16.78 -4.78 -2.36
C VAL A 100 -18.13 -4.43 -2.96
N ASN A 101 -18.15 -3.50 -3.93
CA ASN A 101 -19.32 -3.13 -4.72
C ASN A 101 -18.88 -2.49 -6.06
N GLU A 102 -19.82 -1.96 -6.84
CA GLU A 102 -19.51 -1.34 -8.14
C GLU A 102 -18.67 -0.06 -8.03
N GLN A 103 -18.70 0.63 -6.89
CA GLN A 103 -17.95 1.85 -6.62
C GLN A 103 -16.62 1.60 -5.88
N LEU A 104 -16.35 0.36 -5.46
CA LEU A 104 -15.19 0.03 -4.63
C LEU A 104 -14.65 -1.36 -4.99
N GLN A 105 -13.68 -1.37 -5.89
CA GLN A 105 -13.07 -2.60 -6.41
C GLN A 105 -11.67 -2.32 -6.99
N GLY A 106 -10.85 -3.35 -7.10
CA GLY A 106 -9.53 -3.23 -7.69
C GLY A 106 -8.58 -4.31 -7.22
N TYR A 107 -7.30 -3.97 -7.18
CA TYR A 107 -6.21 -4.83 -6.74
C TYR A 107 -5.41 -4.11 -5.68
N LEU A 108 -5.00 -4.85 -4.65
CA LEU A 108 -3.99 -4.41 -3.69
C LEU A 108 -2.63 -4.95 -4.14
N ASP A 109 -1.60 -4.13 -4.18
CA ASP A 109 -0.25 -4.53 -4.55
C ASP A 109 0.26 -5.65 -3.63
N TYR A 110 0.15 -5.42 -2.31
CA TYR A 110 0.39 -6.44 -1.30
C TYR A 110 -0.61 -6.36 -0.16
N LEU A 111 -1.12 -7.53 0.23
CA LEU A 111 -1.93 -7.71 1.43
C LEU A 111 -1.24 -8.73 2.34
N LEU A 112 -0.75 -8.28 3.49
CA LEU A 112 -0.28 -9.15 4.57
C LEU A 112 -1.39 -9.35 5.59
N ARG A 113 -1.62 -10.61 5.97
CA ARG A 113 -2.60 -10.98 7.00
C ARG A 113 -1.97 -11.88 8.04
N SER A 114 -2.08 -11.48 9.29
CA SER A 114 -1.87 -12.35 10.45
C SER A 114 -3.22 -12.64 11.11
N PRO A 115 -3.29 -13.50 12.13
CA PRO A 115 -4.55 -13.74 12.86
C PRO A 115 -5.15 -12.48 13.49
N THR A 116 -4.33 -11.47 13.80
CA THR A 116 -4.75 -10.26 14.53
C THR A 116 -4.56 -8.96 13.75
N GLU A 117 -3.79 -8.98 12.66
CA GLU A 117 -3.37 -7.77 11.97
C GLU A 117 -3.50 -7.89 10.45
N LEU A 118 -3.72 -6.76 9.80
CA LEU A 118 -3.80 -6.62 8.36
C LEU A 118 -2.94 -5.41 7.94
N LEU A 119 -2.13 -5.60 6.90
CA LEU A 119 -1.31 -4.54 6.32
C LEU A 119 -1.51 -4.54 4.80
N VAL A 120 -1.89 -3.38 4.27
CA VAL A 120 -1.94 -3.07 2.84
C VAL A 120 -0.70 -2.24 2.48
N ILE A 121 -0.03 -2.58 1.40
CA ILE A 121 1.15 -1.86 0.91
C ILE A 121 0.95 -1.55 -0.57
N GLU A 122 0.96 -0.27 -0.92
CA GLU A 122 0.87 0.24 -2.30
C GLU A 122 2.20 0.85 -2.74
N ALA A 123 2.70 0.45 -3.91
CA ALA A 123 3.96 0.94 -4.47
C ALA A 123 3.71 2.06 -5.48
N LYS A 124 3.86 3.33 -5.06
CA LYS A 124 3.60 4.51 -5.91
C LYS A 124 4.86 5.19 -6.43
N ARG A 125 4.75 5.83 -7.60
CA ARG A 125 5.88 6.52 -8.25
C ARG A 125 6.29 7.83 -7.58
N GLU A 126 5.41 8.82 -7.57
CA GLU A 126 5.82 10.21 -7.27
C GLU A 126 4.73 11.01 -6.55
N ASP A 127 3.46 10.65 -6.70
CA ASP A 127 2.37 11.42 -6.12
C ASP A 127 1.89 10.83 -4.80
N LEU A 128 2.72 11.01 -3.77
CA LEU A 128 2.35 10.64 -2.40
C LEU A 128 1.18 11.50 -1.89
N ASP A 129 1.00 12.71 -2.42
CA ASP A 129 -0.08 13.62 -1.99
C ASP A 129 -1.46 13.02 -2.28
N TYR A 130 -1.62 12.38 -3.44
CA TYR A 130 -2.84 11.64 -3.80
C TYR A 130 -2.72 10.12 -3.60
N GLY A 131 -1.53 9.58 -3.31
CA GLY A 131 -1.35 8.17 -2.97
C GLY A 131 -2.19 7.75 -1.77
N PHE A 132 -2.38 8.65 -0.79
CA PHE A 132 -3.28 8.43 0.33
C PHE A 132 -4.76 8.38 -0.07
N THR A 133 -5.17 9.01 -1.18
CA THR A 133 -6.55 8.91 -1.69
C THR A 133 -6.87 7.48 -2.09
N GLN A 134 -5.94 6.80 -2.76
CA GLN A 134 -6.14 5.38 -3.09
C GLN A 134 -6.20 4.52 -1.83
N LEU A 135 -5.28 4.74 -0.88
CA LEU A 135 -5.27 4.00 0.39
C LEU A 135 -6.58 4.17 1.15
N VAL A 136 -7.18 5.37 1.18
CA VAL A 136 -8.50 5.59 1.82
C VAL A 136 -9.59 4.73 1.19
N ALA A 137 -9.55 4.48 -0.12
CA ALA A 137 -10.49 3.59 -0.79
C ALA A 137 -10.23 2.10 -0.50
N GLU A 138 -9.03 1.75 -0.06
CA GLU A 138 -8.61 0.37 0.21
C GLU A 138 -8.82 -0.05 1.69
N MET A 139 -9.24 0.88 2.56
CA MET A 139 -9.50 0.67 3.99
C MET A 139 -10.90 0.14 4.32
#